data_AF-A0A8T0ESC9-F1
#
_entry.id   AF-A0A8T0ESC9-F1
#
_cell.length_a   1.000
_cell.length_b   1.000
_cell.length_c   1.000
_cell.angle_alpha   90.00
_cell.angle_beta   90.00
_cell.angle_gamma   90.00
#
_symmetry.space_group_name_H-M   'P 1'
#
loop_
_entity.id
_entity.type
_entity.pdbx_description
1 polymer ?
#
loop_
_entity_poly.entity_id
_entity_poly.type
_entity_poly.pdbx_seq_one_letter_code
_entity_poly.pdbx_strand_id
1 'polypeptide(L)'
;MKVLLFLCAITLVVTLASTENDSAPDESRLQFYKKFEQQHGIDTHCKGNHTFYQYGDCDMRCDFMPEPDCYGAKFISCLACKKGYIPVDKKRTKCVKPEDCP
;
A
#
# COMPACT_ATOMS: atom_id res chain seq x y z
N MET A 1 31.34 24.89 -45.15
CA MET A 1 31.00 23.57 -44.58
C MET A 1 30.96 23.72 -43.06
N LYS A 2 29.76 23.82 -42.46
CA LYS A 2 29.59 23.92 -41.00
C LYS A 2 29.29 22.51 -40.48
N VAL A 3 30.21 21.99 -39.68
CA VAL A 3 30.19 20.64 -39.12
C VAL A 3 29.13 20.54 -38.02
N LEU A 4 28.42 19.44 -38.10
CA LEU A 4 27.27 18.98 -37.32
C LEU A 4 27.74 18.25 -36.04
N LEU A 5 26.89 18.29 -35.01
CA LEU A 5 26.80 17.38 -33.85
C LEU A 5 27.86 17.62 -32.74
N PHE A 6 27.54 17.63 -31.45
CA PHE A 6 26.81 16.59 -30.73
C PHE A 6 25.98 17.14 -29.55
N LEU A 7 24.75 16.67 -29.49
CA LEU A 7 23.83 16.75 -28.36
C LEU A 7 24.41 16.05 -27.13
N CYS A 8 24.77 16.81 -26.10
CA CYS A 8 24.86 16.30 -24.72
C CYS A 8 23.55 16.63 -23.98
N ALA A 9 22.45 16.03 -24.44
CA ALA A 9 21.26 15.90 -23.61
C ALA A 9 21.51 14.69 -22.70
N ILE A 10 22.18 14.94 -21.56
CA ILE A 10 22.19 13.98 -20.45
C ILE A 10 20.78 14.04 -19.87
N THR A 11 19.91 13.23 -20.44
CA THR A 11 18.59 12.90 -19.89
C THR A 11 18.85 12.31 -18.52
N LEU A 12 18.67 13.15 -17.49
CA LEU A 12 18.71 12.77 -16.09
C LEU A 12 17.47 11.91 -15.80
N VAL A 13 17.53 10.65 -16.23
CA VAL A 13 16.60 9.61 -15.81
C VAL A 13 17.00 9.23 -14.39
N VAL A 14 16.59 10.06 -13.42
CA VAL A 14 16.48 9.58 -12.04
C VAL A 14 15.14 8.89 -11.96
N THR A 15 15.15 7.64 -12.38
CA THR A 15 14.16 6.65 -11.97
C THR A 15 14.08 6.71 -10.45
N LEU A 16 12.99 7.29 -9.93
CA LEU A 16 12.50 6.97 -8.60
C LEU A 16 12.24 5.47 -8.59
N ALA A 17 13.26 4.72 -8.18
CA ALA A 17 13.13 3.34 -7.76
C ALA A 17 12.10 3.37 -6.63
N SER A 18 10.85 3.09 -6.99
CA SER A 18 9.83 2.72 -6.02
C SER A 18 10.36 1.44 -5.40
N THR A 19 10.89 1.53 -4.19
CA THR A 19 11.11 0.38 -3.33
C THR A 19 9.73 -0.21 -3.09
N GLU A 20 9.32 -1.14 -3.96
CA GLU A 20 8.21 -2.05 -3.72
C GLU A 20 8.62 -2.88 -2.50
N ASN A 21 8.22 -2.37 -1.34
CA ASN A 21 8.54 -2.93 -0.05
C ASN A 21 7.97 -4.34 0.03
N ASP A 22 8.82 -5.27 0.45
CA ASP A 22 8.63 -6.71 0.40
C ASP A 22 7.27 -7.19 0.94
N SER A 23 6.67 -8.12 0.19
CA SER A 23 5.55 -9.01 0.53
C SER A 23 4.15 -8.39 0.60
N ALA A 24 3.72 -7.77 -0.50
CA ALA A 24 2.32 -7.89 -0.92
C ALA A 24 1.96 -9.39 -1.06
N PRO A 25 0.79 -9.86 -0.58
CA PRO A 25 0.39 -11.24 -0.77
C PRO A 25 0.14 -11.49 -2.27
N ASP A 26 0.63 -12.63 -2.76
CA ASP A 26 0.27 -13.11 -4.10
C ASP A 26 -1.26 -13.21 -4.24
N GLU A 27 -1.77 -12.94 -5.43
CA GLU A 27 -3.20 -12.86 -5.72
C GLU A 27 -3.90 -14.18 -5.36
N SER A 28 -3.23 -15.32 -5.58
CA SER A 28 -3.76 -16.64 -5.20
C SER A 28 -4.03 -16.77 -3.70
N ARG A 29 -3.16 -16.23 -2.84
CA ARG A 29 -3.33 -16.24 -1.38
C ARG A 29 -4.49 -15.36 -0.97
N LEU A 30 -4.61 -14.16 -1.55
CA LEU A 30 -5.75 -13.28 -1.28
C LEU A 30 -7.08 -13.93 -1.62
N GLN A 31 -7.16 -14.58 -2.80
CA GLN A 31 -8.37 -15.28 -3.23
C GLN A 31 -8.69 -16.47 -2.33
N PHE A 32 -7.68 -17.21 -1.86
CA PHE A 32 -7.87 -18.28 -0.89
C PHE A 32 -8.49 -17.75 0.41
N TYR A 33 -7.90 -16.72 1.02
CA TYR A 33 -8.44 -16.12 2.25
C TYR A 33 -9.83 -15.55 2.03
N LYS A 34 -10.06 -14.87 0.91
CA LYS A 34 -11.37 -14.31 0.58
C LYS A 34 -12.45 -15.39 0.53
N LYS A 35 -12.16 -16.54 -0.09
CA LYS A 35 -13.09 -17.68 -0.13
C LYS A 35 -13.28 -18.31 1.24
N PHE A 36 -12.21 -18.48 2.01
CA PHE A 36 -12.27 -19.02 3.37
C PHE A 36 -13.19 -18.19 4.26
N GLU A 37 -12.98 -16.87 4.32
CA GLU A 37 -13.81 -15.93 5.09
C GLU A 37 -15.28 -16.00 4.65
N GLN A 38 -15.53 -16.00 3.33
CA GLN A 38 -16.89 -16.10 2.77
C GLN A 38 -17.57 -17.42 3.14
N GLN A 39 -16.84 -18.55 3.17
CA GLN A 39 -17.37 -19.85 3.60
C GLN A 39 -17.79 -19.85 5.08
N HIS A 40 -17.19 -18.99 5.89
CA HIS A 40 -17.52 -18.81 7.30
C HIS A 40 -18.47 -17.62 7.55
N GLY A 41 -19.12 -17.11 6.50
CA GLY A 41 -20.15 -16.06 6.61
C GLY A 41 -19.60 -14.65 6.84
N ILE A 42 -18.30 -14.44 6.62
CA ILE A 42 -17.66 -13.13 6.77
C ILE A 42 -17.75 -12.38 5.44
N ASP A 43 -18.33 -11.19 5.46
CA ASP A 43 -18.43 -10.33 4.28
C ASP A 43 -17.06 -9.74 3.93
N THR A 44 -16.60 -10.03 2.71
CA THR A 44 -15.34 -9.53 2.16
C THR A 44 -15.54 -8.36 1.18
N HIS A 45 -16.78 -7.85 1.06
CA HIS A 45 -17.06 -6.60 0.36
C HIS A 45 -16.80 -5.40 1.27
N CYS A 46 -15.60 -4.84 1.13
CA CYS A 46 -15.20 -3.72 1.96
C CYS A 46 -15.88 -2.41 1.52
N LYS A 47 -16.24 -1.57 2.50
CA LYS A 47 -16.93 -0.30 2.28
C LYS A 47 -15.95 0.87 2.22
N GLY A 48 -16.37 1.97 1.61
CA GLY A 48 -15.61 3.22 1.59
C GLY A 48 -14.25 3.08 0.90
N ASN A 49 -13.19 3.56 1.58
CA ASN A 49 -11.81 3.55 1.08
C ASN A 49 -11.00 2.33 1.52
N HIS A 50 -11.67 1.33 2.08
CA HIS A 50 -11.07 0.07 2.46
C HIS A 50 -11.09 -0.95 1.32
N THR A 51 -10.24 -1.96 1.40
CA THR A 51 -10.14 -3.08 0.46
C THR A 51 -9.78 -4.38 1.20
N PHE A 52 -10.13 -5.54 0.64
CA PHE A 52 -9.79 -6.84 1.22
C PHE A 52 -8.36 -7.16 0.81
N TYR A 53 -7.41 -6.78 1.65
CA TYR A 53 -5.99 -6.88 1.34
C TYR A 53 -5.16 -7.08 2.60
N GLN A 54 -3.86 -7.33 2.43
CA GLN A 54 -2.95 -7.43 3.55
C GLN A 54 -2.58 -6.04 4.09
N TYR A 55 -2.43 -5.96 5.40
CA TYR A 55 -1.93 -4.79 6.11
C TYR A 55 -1.09 -5.25 7.32
N GLY A 56 -0.29 -4.36 7.90
CA GLY A 56 0.56 -4.68 9.05
C GLY A 56 0.54 -3.65 10.16
N ASP A 57 1.09 -4.01 11.32
CA ASP A 57 1.23 -3.08 12.46
C ASP A 57 2.13 -1.86 12.13
N CYS A 58 3.07 -2.06 11.20
CA CYS A 58 4.05 -1.10 10.75
C CYS A 58 3.65 -0.31 9.51
N ASP A 59 2.40 -0.42 9.03
CA ASP A 59 1.96 0.47 7.96
C ASP A 59 1.90 1.91 8.48
N MET A 60 2.27 2.85 7.62
CA MET A 60 2.08 4.28 7.87
C MET A 60 0.62 4.60 8.16
N ARG A 61 0.40 5.47 9.15
CA ARG A 61 -0.90 5.98 9.56
C ARG A 61 -0.79 7.48 9.82
N CYS A 62 -1.92 8.17 9.92
CA CYS A 62 -1.90 9.59 10.30
C CYS A 62 -1.23 9.81 11.67
N ASP A 63 -1.49 8.91 12.62
CA ASP A 63 -0.96 8.96 13.99
C ASP A 63 0.41 8.28 14.17
N PHE A 64 0.99 7.72 13.11
CA PHE A 64 2.16 6.87 13.22
C PHE A 64 2.99 6.80 11.93
N MET A 65 4.24 7.24 12.05
CA MET A 65 5.26 7.04 11.05
C MET A 65 6.16 5.85 11.47
N PRO A 66 6.21 4.76 10.70
CA PRO A 66 7.06 3.61 11.03
C PRO A 66 8.54 3.96 10.87
N GLU A 67 9.37 3.46 11.79
CA GLU A 67 10.82 3.45 11.63
C GLU A 67 11.25 2.41 10.58
N PRO A 68 12.43 2.55 9.95
CA PRO A 68 12.92 1.61 8.93
C PRO A 68 12.94 0.15 9.41
N ASP A 69 13.25 -0.08 10.69
CA ASP A 69 13.36 -1.41 11.28
C ASP A 69 12.08 -1.82 12.03
N CYS A 70 10.92 -1.31 11.62
CA CYS A 70 9.63 -1.69 12.21
C CYS A 70 9.25 -3.11 11.79
N TYR A 71 9.19 -4.02 12.77
CA TYR A 71 8.69 -5.38 12.60
C TYR A 71 7.33 -5.53 13.30
N GLY A 72 6.39 -6.15 12.60
CA GLY A 72 5.03 -6.31 13.09
C GLY A 72 4.28 -7.45 12.43
N ALA A 73 3.13 -7.82 12.99
CA ALA A 73 2.28 -8.83 12.40
C ALA A 73 1.65 -8.31 11.11
N LYS A 74 1.33 -9.25 10.20
CA LYS A 74 0.59 -8.99 8.97
C LYS A 74 -0.75 -9.69 9.03
N PHE A 75 -1.78 -9.03 8.54
CA PHE A 75 -3.18 -9.46 8.61
C PHE A 75 -3.83 -9.28 7.24
N ILE A 76 -4.83 -10.11 6.91
CA ILE A 76 -5.63 -9.96 5.70
C ILE A 76 -7.08 -9.74 6.13
N SER A 77 -7.65 -8.58 5.82
CA SER A 77 -9.06 -8.29 6.09
C SER A 77 -9.53 -7.04 5.34
N CYS A 78 -10.80 -6.67 5.51
CA CYS A 78 -11.33 -5.39 5.04
C CYS A 78 -10.83 -4.15 5.81
N LEU A 79 -9.89 -4.27 6.75
CA LEU A 79 -9.25 -3.13 7.42
C LEU A 79 -8.03 -2.58 6.65
N ALA A 80 -7.63 -3.20 5.55
CA ALA A 80 -6.62 -2.63 4.67
C ALA A 80 -7.19 -1.44 3.89
N CYS A 81 -6.34 -0.44 3.64
CA CYS A 81 -6.70 0.74 2.87
C CYS A 81 -6.43 0.53 1.38
N LYS A 82 -7.24 1.13 0.51
CA LYS A 82 -6.97 1.19 -0.94
C LYS A 82 -5.63 1.87 -1.20
N LYS A 83 -5.00 1.57 -2.34
CA LYS A 83 -3.74 2.19 -2.76
C LYS A 83 -3.87 3.73 -2.73
N GLY A 84 -2.90 4.39 -2.09
CA GLY A 84 -2.88 5.85 -1.91
C GLY A 84 -3.65 6.36 -0.69
N TYR A 85 -4.27 5.47 0.10
CA TYR A 85 -4.92 5.82 1.37
C TYR A 85 -4.17 5.18 2.53
N ILE A 86 -4.14 5.87 3.68
CA ILE A 86 -3.59 5.40 4.94
C ILE A 86 -4.66 5.43 6.04
N PRO A 87 -4.58 4.56 7.05
CA PRO A 87 -5.52 4.60 8.16
C PRO A 87 -5.27 5.82 9.06
N VAL A 88 -6.33 6.32 9.68
CA VAL A 88 -6.25 7.43 10.64
C VAL A 88 -5.61 6.99 11.96
N ASP A 89 -5.95 5.78 12.43
CA ASP A 89 -5.57 5.27 13.74
C ASP A 89 -5.18 3.78 13.69
N LYS A 90 -4.64 3.26 14.80
CA LYS A 90 -4.33 1.82 14.96
C LYS A 90 -5.55 0.92 14.77
N LYS A 91 -6.75 1.39 15.08
CA LYS A 91 -8.01 0.63 14.90
C LYS A 91 -8.44 0.58 13.44
N ARG A 92 -7.80 1.35 12.55
CA ARG A 92 -8.06 1.41 11.11
C ARG A 92 -9.51 1.73 10.79
N THR A 93 -10.12 2.57 11.63
CA THR A 93 -11.55 2.93 11.55
C THR A 93 -11.90 3.62 10.23
N LYS A 94 -10.98 4.42 9.70
CA LYS A 94 -11.12 5.17 8.46
C LYS A 94 -9.81 5.18 7.69
N CYS A 95 -9.92 5.12 6.36
CA CYS A 95 -8.81 5.32 5.42
C CYS A 95 -8.98 6.68 4.71
N VAL A 96 -7.96 7.52 4.78
CA VAL A 96 -7.90 8.85 4.19
C VAL A 96 -6.65 8.98 3.34
N LYS A 97 -6.59 9.99 2.47
CA LYS A 97 -5.31 10.30 1.84
C LYS A 97 -4.38 10.94 2.88
N PRO A 98 -3.05 10.82 2.75
CA PRO A 98 -2.11 11.42 3.70
C PRO A 98 -2.33 12.92 3.90
N GLU A 99 -2.69 13.67 2.84
CA GLU A 99 -2.99 15.10 2.90
C GLU A 99 -4.29 15.45 3.66
N ASP A 100 -5.17 14.47 3.86
CA ASP A 100 -6.46 14.62 4.56
C ASP A 100 -6.40 14.10 6.02
N CYS A 101 -5.19 13.88 6.56
CA CYS A 101 -5.03 13.48 7.96
C CYS A 101 -5.52 14.59 8.92
N PRO A 102 -6.28 14.23 9.97
CA PRO A 102 -6.81 15.19 10.95
C PRO A 102 -5.75 15.76 11.89
#